data_AF-A0A831TDS7-F1
#
_entry.id   AF-A0A831TDS7-F1
#
_cell.length_a   1.000
_cell.length_b   1.000
_cell.length_c   1.000
_cell.angle_alpha   90.00
_cell.angle_beta   90.00
_cell.angle_gamma   90.00
#
_symmetry.space_group_name_H-M   'P 1'
#
loop_
_entity.id
_entity.type
_entity.pdbx_description
1 polymer ?
#
loop_
_entity_poly.entity_id
_entity_poly.type
_entity_poly.pdbx_seq_one_letter_code
_entity_poly.pdbx_strand_id
1 'polypeptide(L)'
;MIGLWLGLAFLSGVLAHDLGLALAAAVTAVAGAALVSVVWPTRHVRLAAMAALVCLLAGAARVATAPSPATLPPDVAGRHRFTGVVLNMPRAYPERTDALLRLRSPVEATVLARLPPTVTVRQGDVLSGTGELAVAERVQSRSGGVATLRVSDFNVEGSEATSVQRLRTRAHEAIGERVLRSVAEPAATLTLGVLLGDDSRMTGPTRQAFQAAGLTHLTAVSGWNVAVVTGVCELGLRRWLSVRRRLPVVAGIIWSYAYLVGLQPPVVRAALMASLYLAARWRGRPRDPVTALLWSVVAMIAVEPAIRFDVAFQLSALSTAALALLGPQIARYPAWIGAIVLPGTTRLAVSPLLLHWFGAYSLVAPVANLLVGPAVAPVMAGGVLVAAASLAHPVAADTLGVLAWLPGRWVVWVAEVAARVPGLAGRTLSPSADATVLVYLGVGVPILWWWHRTTAVPLPEGLLLLAPEAAELGEENPSQREPA
;
A
#
# COMPACT_ATOMS: atom_id res chain seq x y z
N MET A 1 7.41 -10.22 -19.12
CA MET A 1 8.07 -9.10 -19.81
C MET A 1 7.10 -8.12 -20.47
N ILE A 2 6.24 -8.51 -21.42
CA ILE A 2 5.32 -7.55 -22.10
C ILE A 2 4.46 -6.75 -21.11
N GLY A 3 3.82 -7.44 -20.14
CA GLY A 3 3.00 -6.75 -19.13
C GLY A 3 3.75 -5.75 -18.24
N LEU A 4 5.07 -5.90 -18.09
CA LEU A 4 5.92 -4.94 -17.37
C LEU A 4 6.11 -3.67 -18.22
N TRP A 5 6.43 -3.82 -19.50
CA TRP A 5 6.59 -2.68 -20.42
C TRP A 5 5.30 -1.87 -20.59
N LEU A 6 4.14 -2.53 -20.66
CA LEU A 6 2.85 -1.86 -20.76
C LEU A 6 2.53 -1.01 -19.52
N GLY A 7 2.78 -1.56 -18.33
CA GLY A 7 2.58 -0.80 -17.09
C GLY A 7 3.55 0.38 -16.96
N LEU A 8 4.83 0.20 -17.33
CA LEU A 8 5.82 1.28 -17.34
C LEU A 8 5.44 2.38 -18.33
N ALA A 9 4.93 2.01 -19.50
CA ALA A 9 4.45 2.97 -20.49
C ALA A 9 3.30 3.82 -19.93
N PHE A 10 2.31 3.19 -19.29
CA PHE A 10 1.21 3.91 -18.63
C PHE A 10 1.71 4.90 -17.58
N LEU A 11 2.61 4.48 -16.67
CA LEU A 11 3.17 5.36 -15.65
C LEU A 11 4.05 6.47 -16.23
N SER A 12 4.72 6.21 -17.35
CA SER A 12 5.50 7.23 -18.07
C SER A 12 4.57 8.31 -18.64
N GLY A 13 3.40 7.94 -19.14
CA GLY A 13 2.36 8.89 -19.55
C GLY A 13 1.84 9.76 -18.42
N VAL A 14 1.60 9.16 -17.24
CA VAL A 14 1.22 9.87 -16.01
C VAL A 14 2.29 10.89 -15.61
N LEU A 15 3.56 10.45 -15.56
CA LEU A 15 4.69 11.30 -15.19
C LEU A 15 4.92 12.43 -16.21
N ALA A 16 4.81 12.14 -17.50
CA ALA A 16 4.93 13.14 -18.55
C ALA A 16 3.88 14.25 -18.41
N HIS A 17 2.65 13.90 -18.02
CA HIS A 17 1.62 14.88 -17.72
C HIS A 17 1.99 15.75 -16.51
N ASP A 18 2.38 15.14 -15.39
CA ASP A 18 2.73 15.88 -14.17
C ASP A 18 3.94 16.81 -14.37
N LEU A 19 4.86 16.49 -15.28
CA LEU A 19 5.99 17.35 -15.67
C LEU A 19 5.65 18.44 -16.70
N GLY A 20 4.40 18.51 -17.18
CA GLY A 20 4.01 19.41 -18.28
C GLY A 20 4.56 19.02 -19.65
N LEU A 21 5.09 17.79 -19.78
CA LEU A 21 5.72 17.25 -20.99
C LEU A 21 4.79 16.31 -21.77
N ALA A 22 3.50 16.20 -21.43
CA ALA A 22 2.57 15.24 -22.03
C ALA A 22 2.58 15.25 -23.57
N LEU A 23 2.58 16.45 -24.17
CA LEU A 23 2.60 16.59 -25.62
C LEU A 23 3.94 16.12 -26.22
N ALA A 24 5.06 16.53 -25.62
CA ALA A 24 6.39 16.12 -26.06
C ALA A 24 6.63 14.61 -25.91
N ALA A 25 6.16 14.02 -24.80
CA ALA A 25 6.20 12.59 -24.54
C ALA A 25 5.30 11.80 -25.51
N ALA A 26 4.11 12.31 -25.83
CA ALA A 26 3.23 11.71 -26.82
C ALA A 26 3.88 11.73 -28.22
N VAL A 27 4.43 12.87 -28.65
CA VAL A 27 5.10 13.02 -29.95
C VAL A 27 6.31 12.09 -30.04
N THR A 28 7.17 12.07 -29.02
CA THR A 28 8.35 11.18 -29.00
C THR A 28 7.97 9.70 -28.94
N ALA A 29 6.91 9.33 -28.21
CA ALA A 29 6.43 7.95 -28.17
C ALA A 29 5.85 7.50 -29.52
N VAL A 30 5.11 8.36 -30.22
CA VAL A 30 4.59 8.09 -31.58
C VAL A 30 5.76 7.92 -32.55
N ALA A 31 6.73 8.84 -32.52
CA ALA A 31 7.91 8.77 -33.38
C ALA A 31 8.75 7.52 -33.10
N GLY A 32 8.95 7.15 -31.83
CA GLY A 32 9.65 5.93 -31.42
C GLY A 32 8.92 4.66 -31.83
N ALA A 33 7.59 4.60 -31.69
CA ALA A 33 6.78 3.46 -32.13
C ALA A 33 6.80 3.31 -33.66
N ALA A 34 6.73 4.42 -34.40
CA ALA A 34 6.87 4.44 -35.85
C ALA A 34 8.25 3.92 -36.27
N LEU A 35 9.32 4.42 -35.64
CA LEU A 35 10.69 3.98 -35.91
C LEU A 35 10.88 2.48 -35.60
N VAL A 36 10.42 1.99 -34.44
CA VAL A 36 10.45 0.56 -34.09
C VAL A 36 9.67 -0.28 -35.10
N SER A 37 8.55 0.24 -35.61
CA SER A 37 7.74 -0.47 -36.61
C SER A 37 8.35 -0.54 -38.01
N VAL A 38 9.28 0.37 -38.32
CA VAL A 38 10.06 0.39 -39.56
C VAL A 38 11.34 -0.44 -39.42
N VAL A 39 12.02 -0.35 -38.27
CA VAL A 39 13.35 -0.97 -38.04
C VAL A 39 13.23 -2.45 -37.64
N TRP A 40 12.19 -2.85 -36.90
CA TRP A 40 12.01 -4.25 -36.48
C TRP A 40 10.87 -4.93 -37.26
N PRO A 41 11.18 -5.93 -38.11
CA PRO A 41 10.19 -6.51 -39.02
C PRO A 41 9.22 -7.49 -38.35
N THR A 42 9.46 -7.94 -37.11
CA THR A 42 8.62 -8.96 -36.48
C THR A 42 7.28 -8.39 -36.00
N ARG A 43 6.17 -9.04 -36.38
CA ARG A 43 4.79 -8.63 -36.03
C ARG A 43 4.59 -8.44 -34.52
N HIS A 44 5.24 -9.25 -33.69
CA HIS A 44 5.13 -9.18 -32.23
C HIS A 44 5.76 -7.92 -31.64
N VAL A 45 6.89 -7.45 -32.18
CA VAL A 45 7.55 -6.21 -31.70
C VAL A 45 6.71 -4.99 -32.06
N ARG A 46 6.12 -4.97 -33.26
CA ARG A 46 5.20 -3.92 -33.70
C ARG A 46 3.95 -3.84 -32.82
N LEU A 47 3.31 -4.97 -32.55
CA LEU A 47 2.15 -5.03 -31.66
C LEU A 47 2.49 -4.60 -30.23
N ALA A 48 3.65 -5.00 -29.71
CA ALA A 48 4.10 -4.61 -28.38
C ALA A 48 4.39 -3.10 -28.29
N ALA A 49 5.05 -2.52 -29.30
CA ALA A 49 5.32 -1.08 -29.37
C ALA A 49 4.03 -0.25 -29.47
N MET A 50 3.08 -0.69 -30.30
CA MET A 50 1.76 -0.05 -30.41
C MET A 50 0.99 -0.12 -29.09
N ALA A 51 0.97 -1.30 -28.45
CA ALA A 51 0.32 -1.45 -27.15
C ALA A 51 0.98 -0.57 -26.07
N ALA A 52 2.30 -0.44 -26.07
CA ALA A 52 3.02 0.46 -25.15
C ALA A 52 2.66 1.94 -25.41
N LEU A 53 2.60 2.36 -26.68
CA LEU A 53 2.15 3.70 -27.04
C LEU A 53 0.71 3.98 -26.56
N VAL A 54 -0.21 3.05 -26.79
CA VAL A 54 -1.60 3.15 -26.29
C VAL A 54 -1.64 3.28 -24.77
N CYS A 55 -0.85 2.47 -24.06
CA CYS A 55 -0.75 2.57 -22.60
C CYS A 55 -0.21 3.93 -22.14
N LEU A 56 0.82 4.46 -22.80
CA LEU A 56 1.39 5.78 -22.50
C LEU A 56 0.35 6.89 -22.70
N LEU A 57 -0.33 6.90 -23.85
CA LEU A 57 -1.38 7.89 -24.13
C LEU A 57 -2.55 7.75 -23.15
N ALA A 58 -2.95 6.52 -22.81
CA ALA A 58 -3.99 6.28 -21.82
C ALA A 58 -3.61 6.80 -20.44
N GLY A 59 -2.34 6.65 -20.02
CA GLY A 59 -1.83 7.20 -18.77
C GLY A 59 -1.91 8.72 -18.72
N ALA A 60 -1.41 9.39 -19.77
CA ALA A 60 -1.46 10.85 -19.88
C ALA A 60 -2.91 11.38 -19.93
N ALA A 61 -3.76 10.77 -20.76
CA ALA A 61 -5.17 11.14 -20.90
C ALA A 61 -5.97 10.92 -19.61
N ARG A 62 -5.69 9.85 -18.87
CA ARG A 62 -6.40 9.55 -17.62
C ARG A 62 -6.15 10.61 -16.55
N VAL A 63 -4.93 11.15 -16.50
CA VAL A 63 -4.59 12.23 -15.56
C VAL A 63 -5.12 13.57 -16.05
N ALA A 64 -5.03 13.84 -17.36
CA ALA A 64 -5.54 15.08 -17.95
C ALA A 64 -7.06 15.25 -17.79
N THR A 65 -7.81 14.15 -17.82
CA THR A 65 -9.27 14.15 -17.61
C THR A 65 -9.67 14.03 -16.15
N ALA A 66 -8.71 13.82 -15.24
CA ALA A 66 -8.99 13.79 -13.82
C ALA A 66 -9.33 15.21 -13.33
N PRO A 67 -10.36 15.38 -12.47
CA PRO A 67 -10.53 16.63 -11.76
C PRO A 67 -9.22 16.97 -11.05
N SER A 68 -8.65 18.14 -11.30
CA SER A 68 -7.52 18.61 -10.51
C SER A 68 -7.92 18.61 -9.03
N PRO A 69 -7.04 18.20 -8.10
CA PRO A 69 -7.35 18.30 -6.67
C PRO A 69 -7.81 19.74 -6.40
N ALA A 70 -9.08 19.90 -6.02
CA ALA A 70 -9.76 21.19 -6.03
C ALA A 70 -9.02 22.19 -5.15
N THR A 71 -8.17 23.03 -5.74
CA THR A 71 -7.51 24.12 -5.02
C THR A 71 -8.62 25.06 -4.56
N LEU A 72 -8.92 25.00 -3.27
CA LEU A 72 -9.86 25.93 -2.66
C LEU A 72 -9.33 27.35 -2.91
N PRO A 73 -10.17 28.27 -3.42
CA PRO A 73 -9.77 29.67 -3.55
C PRO A 73 -9.26 30.17 -2.19
N PRO A 74 -8.18 30.96 -2.15
CA PRO A 74 -7.62 31.47 -0.89
C PRO A 74 -8.65 32.25 -0.06
N ASP A 75 -9.65 32.83 -0.71
CA ASP A 75 -10.72 33.62 -0.11
C ASP A 75 -11.73 32.79 0.71
N VAL A 76 -11.68 31.46 0.65
CA VAL A 76 -12.57 30.55 1.41
C VAL A 76 -11.98 30.19 2.77
N ALA A 77 -10.79 30.70 3.10
CA ALA A 77 -10.23 30.55 4.43
C ALA A 77 -11.02 31.40 5.44
N GLY A 78 -11.38 30.82 6.58
CA GLY A 78 -12.10 31.51 7.64
C GLY A 78 -13.27 30.73 8.22
N ARG A 79 -14.11 31.41 9.00
CA ARG A 79 -15.28 30.81 9.64
C ARG A 79 -16.45 30.74 8.67
N HIS A 80 -16.93 29.52 8.43
CA HIS A 80 -18.08 29.27 7.56
C HIS A 80 -19.08 28.35 8.25
N ARG A 81 -20.36 28.54 7.89
CA ARG A 81 -21.36 27.49 8.08
C ARG A 81 -21.12 26.43 7.02
N PHE A 82 -21.05 25.19 7.43
CA PHE A 82 -20.78 24.07 6.54
C PHE A 82 -21.89 23.03 6.61
N THR A 83 -22.04 22.31 5.50
CA THR A 83 -22.81 21.07 5.42
C THR A 83 -21.99 20.07 4.64
N GLY A 84 -21.99 18.81 5.06
CA GLY A 84 -21.21 17.79 4.38
C GLY A 84 -21.45 16.38 4.88
N VAL A 85 -20.96 15.40 4.12
CA VAL A 85 -21.15 13.98 4.41
C VAL A 85 -19.83 13.33 4.78
N VAL A 86 -19.82 12.54 5.85
CA VAL A 86 -18.63 11.85 6.35
C VAL A 86 -18.30 10.68 5.41
N LEU A 87 -17.13 10.74 4.75
CA LEU A 87 -16.73 9.78 3.73
C LEU A 87 -16.01 8.54 4.27
N ASN A 88 -15.26 8.66 5.37
CA ASN A 88 -14.45 7.59 5.94
C ASN A 88 -14.95 7.18 7.34
N MET A 89 -14.34 6.15 7.93
CA MET A 89 -14.54 5.84 9.34
C MET A 89 -13.83 6.91 10.19
N PRO A 90 -14.54 7.67 11.03
CA PRO A 90 -13.92 8.68 11.87
C PRO A 90 -12.94 8.06 12.88
N ARG A 91 -11.83 8.75 13.15
CA ARG A 91 -10.83 8.34 14.15
C ARG A 91 -10.99 9.20 15.39
N ALA A 92 -11.53 8.63 16.46
CA ALA A 92 -11.84 9.34 17.70
C ALA A 92 -10.65 9.31 18.67
N TYR A 93 -9.77 10.30 18.58
CA TYR A 93 -8.68 10.50 19.55
C TYR A 93 -9.21 11.11 20.85
N PRO A 94 -8.50 10.98 21.98
CA PRO A 94 -8.92 11.58 23.25
C PRO A 94 -9.20 13.08 23.17
N GLU A 95 -8.42 13.80 22.35
CA GLU A 95 -8.49 15.27 22.21
C GLU A 95 -9.41 15.74 21.08
N ARG A 96 -9.70 14.88 20.09
CA ARG A 96 -10.40 15.25 18.85
C ARG A 96 -10.83 14.03 18.04
N THR A 97 -11.80 14.21 17.15
CA THR A 97 -12.19 13.20 16.15
C THR A 97 -11.81 13.69 14.76
N ASP A 98 -10.97 12.94 14.06
CA ASP A 98 -10.56 13.26 12.68
C ASP A 98 -11.44 12.47 11.69
N ALA A 99 -12.08 13.17 10.75
CA ALA A 99 -12.95 12.58 9.73
C ALA A 99 -12.76 13.29 8.38
N LEU A 100 -12.91 12.54 7.28
CA LEU A 100 -12.98 13.12 5.94
C LEU A 100 -14.41 13.48 5.62
N LEU A 101 -14.64 14.75 5.31
CA LEU A 101 -15.94 15.32 5.05
C LEU A 101 -15.99 15.80 3.60
N ARG A 102 -16.99 15.36 2.82
CA ARG A 102 -17.32 16.00 1.54
C ARG A 102 -18.24 17.17 1.83
N LEU A 103 -17.69 18.37 1.76
CA LEU A 103 -18.46 19.61 1.89
C LEU A 103 -19.38 19.79 0.70
N ARG A 104 -20.60 20.28 0.96
CA ARG A 104 -21.57 20.79 -0.02
C ARG A 104 -21.64 22.31 0.03
N SER A 105 -21.43 22.88 1.22
CA SER A 105 -21.37 24.32 1.48
C SER A 105 -20.19 24.59 2.43
N PRO A 106 -19.44 25.70 2.26
CA PRO A 106 -19.61 26.76 1.26
C PRO A 106 -19.07 26.39 -0.14
N VAL A 107 -18.18 25.40 -0.24
CA VAL A 107 -17.58 24.93 -1.51
C VAL A 107 -17.60 23.42 -1.53
N GLU A 108 -17.85 22.84 -2.70
CA GLU A 108 -17.78 21.39 -2.89
C GLU A 108 -16.33 20.92 -2.88
N ALA A 109 -15.88 20.41 -1.74
CA ALA A 109 -14.52 19.94 -1.54
C ALA A 109 -14.48 18.83 -0.50
N THR A 110 -13.51 17.91 -0.64
CA THR A 110 -13.22 16.95 0.44
C THR A 110 -12.24 17.60 1.41
N VAL A 111 -12.57 17.63 2.70
CA VAL A 111 -11.74 18.27 3.73
C VAL A 111 -11.50 17.31 4.90
N LEU A 112 -10.39 17.48 5.59
CA LEU A 112 -10.13 16.83 6.87
C LEU A 112 -10.82 17.63 7.99
N ALA A 113 -11.98 17.17 8.44
CA ALA A 113 -12.70 17.74 9.57
C ALA A 113 -12.07 17.26 10.90
N ARG A 114 -11.70 18.22 11.76
CA ARG A 114 -11.30 17.99 13.15
C ARG A 114 -12.47 18.38 14.04
N LEU A 115 -13.17 17.37 14.54
CA LEU A 115 -14.35 17.47 15.37
C LEU A 115 -13.96 17.40 16.86
N PRO A 116 -14.76 17.96 17.77
CA PRO A 116 -14.65 17.70 19.20
C PRO A 116 -14.73 16.20 19.55
N PRO A 117 -14.05 15.74 20.62
CA PRO A 117 -13.96 14.32 20.97
C PRO A 117 -15.28 13.69 21.46
N THR A 118 -16.27 14.50 21.84
CA THR A 118 -17.45 14.05 22.59
C THR A 118 -18.56 13.43 21.75
N VAL A 119 -18.45 13.42 20.41
CA VAL A 119 -19.57 13.03 19.53
C VAL A 119 -19.24 11.79 18.71
N THR A 120 -20.10 10.77 18.83
CA THR A 120 -20.04 9.55 18.00
C THR A 120 -20.53 9.86 16.59
N VAL A 121 -19.60 10.21 15.71
CA VAL A 121 -19.85 10.36 14.26
C VAL A 121 -19.52 9.06 13.56
N ARG A 122 -20.36 8.66 12.60
CA ARG A 122 -20.17 7.46 11.77
C ARG A 122 -20.00 7.84 10.30
N GLN A 123 -19.46 6.89 9.53
CA GLN A 123 -19.40 7.04 8.08
C GLN A 123 -20.81 7.17 7.50
N GLY A 124 -20.98 8.14 6.61
CA GLY A 124 -22.23 8.45 5.93
C GLY A 124 -23.10 9.44 6.69
N ASP A 125 -22.74 9.83 7.92
CA ASP A 125 -23.47 10.86 8.65
C ASP A 125 -23.36 12.21 7.93
N VAL A 126 -24.48 12.93 7.89
CA VAL A 126 -24.59 14.27 7.33
C VAL A 126 -24.43 15.25 8.48
N LEU A 127 -23.37 16.05 8.42
CA LEU A 127 -23.03 17.03 9.42
C LEU A 127 -23.38 18.43 8.91
N SER A 128 -24.00 19.23 9.75
CA SER A 128 -24.16 20.68 9.55
C SER A 128 -23.64 21.43 10.76
N GLY A 129 -23.01 22.58 10.56
CA GLY A 129 -22.41 23.29 11.69
C GLY A 129 -21.59 24.50 11.31
N THR A 130 -20.76 24.94 12.25
CA THR A 130 -19.83 26.04 12.04
C THR A 130 -18.40 25.59 12.30
N GLY A 131 -17.50 25.99 11.42
CA GLY A 131 -16.09 25.62 11.51
C GLY A 131 -15.20 26.61 10.81
N GLU A 132 -13.92 26.54 11.16
CA GLU A 132 -12.87 27.34 10.54
C GLU A 132 -12.15 26.51 9.49
N LEU A 133 -12.23 26.94 8.23
CA LEU A 133 -11.56 26.31 7.12
C LEU A 133 -10.16 26.89 6.98
N ALA A 134 -9.15 26.03 7.02
CA ALA A 134 -7.75 26.37 6.82
C ALA A 134 -7.20 25.54 5.67
N VAL A 135 -6.78 26.22 4.60
CA VAL A 135 -6.08 25.59 3.48
C VAL A 135 -4.66 25.27 3.95
N ALA A 136 -4.26 24.01 3.88
CA ALA A 136 -2.93 23.58 4.28
C ALA A 136 -2.38 22.63 3.21
N GLU A 137 -1.27 23.02 2.58
CA GLU A 137 -0.59 22.24 1.53
C GLU A 137 -0.33 20.79 1.96
N ARG A 138 0.01 20.56 3.24
CA ARG A 138 0.34 19.23 3.78
C ARG A 138 -0.87 18.32 4.01
N VAL A 139 -2.10 18.84 3.95
CA VAL A 139 -3.33 18.07 4.22
C VAL A 139 -3.80 17.33 2.98
N GLN A 140 -3.56 17.90 1.79
CA GLN A 140 -3.79 17.28 0.48
C GLN A 140 -3.22 15.86 0.42
N SER A 141 -2.03 15.66 0.98
CA SER A 141 -1.27 14.42 0.76
C SER A 141 -1.44 13.37 1.86
N ARG A 142 -1.93 13.73 3.06
CA ARG A 142 -2.06 12.76 4.17
C ARG A 142 -3.40 12.03 4.24
N SER A 143 -4.44 12.59 3.64
CA SER A 143 -5.81 12.11 3.88
C SER A 143 -6.74 12.25 2.67
N GLY A 144 -6.25 12.75 1.53
CA GLY A 144 -7.09 13.02 0.36
C GLY A 144 -8.02 14.23 0.50
N GLY A 145 -7.98 14.94 1.64
CA GLY A 145 -8.69 16.20 1.85
C GLY A 145 -7.86 17.40 1.40
N VAL A 146 -8.47 18.38 0.74
CA VAL A 146 -7.80 19.53 0.13
C VAL A 146 -7.56 20.69 1.13
N ALA A 147 -8.26 20.66 2.27
CA ALA A 147 -8.10 21.59 3.39
C ALA A 147 -8.43 20.91 4.73
N THR A 148 -8.13 21.59 5.84
CA THR A 148 -8.59 21.21 7.19
C THR A 148 -9.76 22.08 7.60
N LEU A 149 -10.81 21.46 8.14
CA LEU A 149 -11.94 22.16 8.76
C LEU A 149 -11.91 21.91 10.26
N ARG A 150 -11.64 22.94 11.07
CA ARG A 150 -11.75 22.84 12.53
C ARG A 150 -13.18 23.15 12.93
N VAL A 151 -13.94 22.12 13.29
CA VAL A 151 -15.35 22.24 13.64
C VAL A 151 -15.47 22.72 15.08
N SER A 152 -16.24 23.78 15.30
CA SER A 152 -16.51 24.32 16.64
C SER A 152 -17.81 23.77 17.20
N ASP A 153 -18.85 23.73 16.37
CA ASP A 153 -20.17 23.23 16.71
C ASP A 153 -20.82 22.56 15.50
N PHE A 154 -21.57 21.49 15.72
CA PHE A 154 -22.24 20.76 14.66
C PHE A 154 -23.40 19.89 15.16
N ASN A 155 -24.32 19.61 14.24
CA ASN A 155 -25.42 18.67 14.39
C ASN A 155 -25.34 17.57 13.34
N VAL A 156 -25.82 16.37 13.71
CA VAL A 156 -26.00 15.26 12.77
C VAL A 156 -27.43 15.32 12.26
N GLU A 157 -27.62 15.69 11.00
CA GLU A 157 -28.95 15.86 10.38
C GLU A 157 -29.54 14.55 9.87
N GLY A 158 -28.71 13.54 9.67
CA GLY A 158 -29.12 12.24 9.14
C GLY A 158 -27.93 11.38 8.73
N SER A 159 -28.20 10.31 7.99
CA SER A 159 -27.17 9.42 7.48
C SER A 159 -27.50 8.96 6.07
N GLU A 160 -26.61 9.25 5.13
CA GLU A 160 -26.62 8.77 3.74
C GLU A 160 -25.88 7.42 3.60
N ALA A 161 -25.50 6.79 4.72
CA ALA A 161 -24.84 5.49 4.69
C ALA A 161 -25.71 4.45 3.98
N THR A 162 -25.11 3.72 3.04
CA THR A 162 -25.74 2.53 2.46
C THR A 162 -25.85 1.42 3.51
N SER A 163 -26.74 0.45 3.29
CA SER A 163 -26.86 -0.71 4.20
C SER A 163 -25.56 -1.49 4.34
N VAL A 164 -24.76 -1.57 3.28
CA VAL A 164 -23.44 -2.22 3.28
C VAL A 164 -22.43 -1.44 4.12
N GLN A 165 -22.41 -0.10 4.01
CA GLN A 165 -21.56 0.74 4.86
C GLN A 165 -21.94 0.63 6.33
N ARG A 166 -23.25 0.63 6.66
CA ARG A 166 -23.73 0.42 8.03
C ARG A 166 -23.31 -0.93 8.59
N LEU A 167 -23.45 -2.00 7.81
CA LEU A 167 -23.03 -3.35 8.21
C LEU A 167 -21.52 -3.38 8.49
N ARG A 168 -20.72 -2.78 7.61
CA ARG A 168 -19.27 -2.67 7.78
C ARG A 168 -18.91 -1.90 9.05
N THR A 169 -19.51 -0.74 9.28
CA THR A 169 -19.25 0.08 10.48
C THR A 169 -19.57 -0.70 11.75
N ARG A 170 -20.72 -1.40 11.80
CA ARG A 170 -21.09 -2.25 12.92
C ARG A 170 -20.12 -3.41 13.12
N ALA A 171 -19.70 -4.08 12.04
CA ALA A 171 -18.74 -5.17 12.11
C ALA A 171 -17.37 -4.68 12.63
N HIS A 172 -16.91 -3.53 12.15
CA HIS A 172 -15.67 -2.89 12.60
C HIS A 172 -15.74 -2.52 14.09
N GLU A 173 -16.82 -1.84 14.52
CA GLU A 173 -17.05 -1.49 15.94
C GLU A 173 -17.12 -2.75 16.82
N ALA A 174 -17.88 -3.76 16.41
CA ALA A 174 -18.03 -5.01 17.16
C ALA A 174 -16.71 -5.78 17.30
N ILE A 175 -15.92 -5.90 16.23
CA ILE A 175 -14.60 -6.55 16.29
C ILE A 175 -13.66 -5.75 17.20
N GLY A 176 -13.66 -4.42 17.07
CA GLY A 176 -12.81 -3.56 17.90
C GLY A 176 -13.12 -3.69 19.39
N GLU A 177 -14.40 -3.66 19.76
CA GLU A 177 -14.82 -3.88 21.15
C GLU A 177 -14.44 -5.26 21.67
N ARG A 178 -14.53 -6.31 20.85
CA ARG A 178 -14.11 -7.66 21.24
C ARG A 178 -12.61 -7.74 21.50
N VAL A 179 -11.79 -7.14 20.63
CA VAL A 179 -10.33 -7.08 20.83
C VAL A 179 -9.99 -6.33 22.12
N LEU A 180 -10.62 -5.19 22.38
CA LEU A 180 -10.37 -4.39 23.59
C LEU A 180 -10.77 -5.10 24.89
N ARG A 181 -11.76 -6.01 24.83
CA ARG A 181 -12.16 -6.81 26.00
C ARG A 181 -11.28 -8.03 26.21
N SER A 182 -10.94 -8.74 25.13
CA SER A 182 -10.25 -10.03 25.21
C SER A 182 -8.72 -9.89 25.35
N VAL A 183 -8.14 -8.76 24.96
CA VAL A 183 -6.70 -8.49 25.07
C VAL A 183 -6.48 -7.44 26.16
N ALA A 184 -5.55 -7.66 27.08
CA ALA A 184 -5.23 -6.68 28.12
C ALA A 184 -4.37 -5.53 27.56
N GLU A 185 -4.55 -4.33 28.12
CA GLU A 185 -3.69 -3.18 27.80
C GLU A 185 -2.24 -3.42 28.26
N PRO A 186 -1.23 -2.82 27.59
CA PRO A 186 -1.32 -1.91 26.43
C PRO A 186 -1.41 -2.62 25.06
N ALA A 187 -1.46 -3.96 25.05
CA ALA A 187 -1.46 -4.73 23.81
C ALA A 187 -2.79 -4.67 23.05
N ALA A 188 -3.90 -4.37 23.74
CA ALA A 188 -5.24 -4.31 23.17
C ALA A 188 -5.35 -3.23 22.08
N THR A 189 -4.92 -2.01 22.41
CA THR A 189 -4.92 -0.86 21.49
C THR A 189 -3.95 -1.04 20.32
N LEU A 190 -2.80 -1.68 20.55
CA LEU A 190 -1.90 -2.07 19.46
C LEU A 190 -2.55 -3.11 18.54
N THR A 191 -3.18 -4.13 19.11
CA THR A 191 -3.86 -5.19 18.34
C THR A 191 -4.99 -4.61 17.50
N LEU A 192 -5.75 -3.65 18.06
CA LEU A 192 -6.76 -2.89 17.34
C LEU A 192 -6.15 -2.13 16.15
N GLY A 193 -5.05 -1.41 16.37
CA GLY A 193 -4.33 -0.70 15.31
C GLY A 193 -3.78 -1.61 14.21
N VAL A 194 -3.18 -2.74 14.58
CA VAL A 194 -2.63 -3.72 13.63
C VAL A 194 -3.74 -4.39 12.81
N LEU A 195 -4.84 -4.79 13.48
CA LEU A 195 -5.94 -5.54 12.84
C LEU A 195 -6.85 -4.64 12.00
N LEU A 196 -7.30 -3.53 12.59
CA LEU A 196 -8.34 -2.65 12.06
C LEU A 196 -7.81 -1.26 11.64
N GLY A 197 -6.54 -0.95 11.84
CA GLY A 197 -5.97 0.35 11.45
C GLY A 197 -6.50 1.50 12.28
N ASP A 198 -7.01 1.17 13.47
CA ASP A 198 -7.60 2.11 14.41
C ASP A 198 -6.65 2.29 15.60
N ASP A 199 -5.89 3.38 15.54
CA ASP A 199 -4.96 3.83 16.58
C ASP A 199 -5.58 4.87 17.53
N SER A 200 -6.89 5.12 17.38
CA SER A 200 -7.58 6.21 18.06
C SER A 200 -7.65 6.00 19.57
N ARG A 201 -7.75 4.74 19.99
CA ARG A 201 -7.81 4.28 21.38
C ARG A 201 -6.46 4.23 22.09
N MET A 202 -5.34 4.42 21.37
CA MET A 202 -4.01 4.37 21.97
C MET A 202 -3.74 5.62 22.84
N THR A 203 -3.21 5.42 24.04
CA THR A 203 -2.92 6.51 24.98
C THR A 203 -1.85 7.48 24.42
N GLY A 204 -1.88 8.73 24.88
CA GLY A 204 -0.88 9.74 24.52
C GLY A 204 0.57 9.29 24.76
N PRO A 205 0.91 8.76 25.96
CA PRO A 205 2.25 8.25 26.25
C PRO A 205 2.69 7.12 25.32
N THR A 206 1.84 6.10 25.09
CA THR A 206 2.16 4.99 24.19
C THR A 206 2.35 5.50 22.75
N ARG A 207 1.51 6.42 22.29
CA ARG A 207 1.65 7.03 20.96
C ARG A 207 2.98 7.76 20.80
N GLN A 208 3.37 8.56 21.80
CA GLN A 208 4.66 9.26 21.79
C GLN A 208 5.84 8.28 21.76
N ALA A 209 5.76 7.19 22.52
CA ALA A 209 6.78 6.14 22.51
C ALA A 209 6.92 5.50 21.11
N PHE A 210 5.80 5.18 20.45
CA PHE A 210 5.82 4.64 19.09
C PHE A 210 6.38 5.64 18.07
N GLN A 211 6.05 6.93 18.20
CA GLN A 211 6.60 7.98 17.35
C GLN A 211 8.12 8.12 17.54
N ALA A 212 8.59 8.17 18.78
CA ALA A 212 10.01 8.24 19.14
C ALA A 212 10.80 7.02 18.64
N ALA A 213 10.22 5.82 18.75
CA ALA A 213 10.80 4.57 18.28
C ALA A 213 10.71 4.39 16.75
N GLY A 214 9.98 5.25 16.03
CA GLY A 214 9.74 5.11 14.58
C GLY A 214 8.82 3.93 14.21
N LEU A 215 8.00 3.47 15.15
CA LEU A 215 7.12 2.30 15.04
C LEU A 215 5.66 2.65 14.71
N THR A 216 5.32 3.93 14.49
CA THR A 216 3.94 4.37 14.16
C THR A 216 3.33 3.69 12.94
N HIS A 217 4.14 3.19 12.01
CA HIS A 217 3.65 2.44 10.85
C HIS A 217 3.00 1.09 11.23
N LEU A 218 3.26 0.56 12.44
CA LEU A 218 2.64 -0.67 12.95
C LEU A 218 1.21 -0.45 13.42
N THR A 219 0.84 0.78 13.79
CA THR A 219 -0.51 1.10 14.26
C THR A 219 -1.47 1.43 13.11
N ALA A 220 -0.98 1.38 11.87
CA ALA A 220 -1.76 1.48 10.65
C ALA A 220 -1.80 0.14 9.92
N VAL A 221 -2.86 -0.10 9.14
CA VAL A 221 -2.94 -1.34 8.37
C VAL A 221 -1.99 -1.28 7.18
N SER A 222 -1.13 -2.27 7.09
CA SER A 222 -0.14 -2.39 6.02
C SER A 222 -0.45 -3.55 5.08
N GLY A 223 0.28 -3.64 3.97
CA GLY A 223 0.17 -4.77 3.05
C GLY A 223 0.58 -6.12 3.68
N TRP A 224 1.37 -6.09 4.77
CA TRP A 224 1.71 -7.30 5.52
C TRP A 224 0.47 -7.93 6.18
N ASN A 225 -0.47 -7.11 6.66
CA ASN A 225 -1.70 -7.60 7.29
C ASN A 225 -2.55 -8.40 6.29
N VAL A 226 -2.63 -7.93 5.04
CA VAL A 226 -3.29 -8.66 3.95
C VAL A 226 -2.58 -9.98 3.65
N ALA A 227 -1.24 -10.00 3.66
CA ALA A 227 -0.46 -11.23 3.46
C ALA A 227 -0.71 -12.26 4.58
N VAL A 228 -0.77 -11.81 5.84
CA VAL A 228 -1.09 -12.67 7.00
C VAL A 228 -2.50 -13.23 6.87
N VAL A 229 -3.51 -12.39 6.60
CA VAL A 229 -4.90 -12.84 6.38
C VAL A 229 -4.96 -13.87 5.25
N THR A 230 -4.30 -13.60 4.12
CA THR A 230 -4.20 -14.52 2.98
C THR A 230 -3.61 -15.87 3.40
N GLY A 231 -2.48 -15.85 4.12
CA GLY A 231 -1.77 -17.05 4.55
C GLY A 231 -2.56 -17.90 5.54
N VAL A 232 -3.15 -17.28 6.56
CA VAL A 232 -3.98 -17.96 7.57
C VAL A 232 -5.21 -18.60 6.90
N CYS A 233 -5.89 -17.87 6.02
CA CYS A 233 -7.06 -18.40 5.31
C CYS A 233 -6.70 -19.52 4.34
N GLU A 234 -5.60 -19.40 3.58
CA GLU A 234 -5.13 -20.49 2.73
C GLU A 234 -4.80 -21.75 3.55
N LEU A 235 -4.12 -21.57 4.69
CA LEU A 235 -3.72 -22.66 5.58
C LEU A 235 -4.93 -23.37 6.21
N GLY A 236 -5.91 -22.60 6.68
CA GLY A 236 -7.13 -23.13 7.29
C GLY A 236 -8.00 -23.87 6.28
N LEU A 237 -8.18 -23.31 5.09
CA LEU A 237 -9.05 -23.88 4.05
C LEU A 237 -8.43 -25.05 3.28
N ARG A 238 -7.10 -25.26 3.36
CA ARG A 238 -6.43 -26.31 2.58
C ARG A 238 -6.92 -27.74 2.86
N ARG A 239 -7.44 -28.00 4.07
CA ARG A 239 -7.97 -29.32 4.46
C ARG A 239 -9.37 -29.58 3.93
N TRP A 240 -10.10 -28.53 3.55
CA TRP A 240 -11.53 -28.60 3.21
C TRP A 240 -11.81 -28.33 1.73
N LEU A 241 -10.94 -27.54 1.07
CA LEU A 241 -11.15 -27.09 -0.30
C LEU A 241 -9.95 -27.41 -1.19
N SER A 242 -10.23 -27.93 -2.40
CA SER A 242 -9.23 -28.06 -3.46
C SER A 242 -8.70 -26.69 -3.88
N VAL A 243 -7.49 -26.64 -4.43
CA VAL A 243 -6.81 -25.38 -4.80
C VAL A 243 -7.73 -24.49 -5.66
N ARG A 244 -8.40 -25.05 -6.67
CA ARG A 244 -9.27 -24.27 -7.57
C ARG A 244 -10.48 -23.65 -6.87
N ARG A 245 -11.07 -24.32 -5.87
CA ARG A 245 -12.20 -23.79 -5.08
C ARG A 245 -11.74 -22.82 -3.99
N ARG A 246 -10.53 -23.01 -3.47
CA ARG A 246 -9.95 -22.19 -2.40
C ARG A 246 -9.57 -20.78 -2.87
N LEU A 247 -9.00 -20.64 -4.06
CA LEU A 247 -8.52 -19.33 -4.56
C LEU A 247 -9.60 -18.23 -4.61
N PRO A 248 -10.81 -18.45 -5.18
CA PRO A 248 -11.85 -17.41 -5.18
C PRO A 248 -12.37 -17.08 -3.78
N VAL A 249 -12.45 -18.08 -2.88
CA VAL A 249 -12.85 -17.85 -1.47
C VAL A 249 -11.84 -16.94 -0.77
N VAL A 250 -10.54 -17.23 -0.92
CA VAL A 250 -9.46 -16.41 -0.34
C VAL A 250 -9.47 -14.99 -0.92
N ALA A 251 -9.69 -14.84 -2.23
CA ALA A 251 -9.84 -13.52 -2.86
C ALA A 251 -11.03 -12.75 -2.25
N GLY A 252 -12.18 -13.41 -2.06
CA GLY A 252 -13.35 -12.82 -1.39
C GLY A 252 -13.02 -12.35 0.03
N ILE A 253 -12.32 -13.17 0.81
CA ILE A 253 -11.90 -12.80 2.18
C ILE A 253 -10.96 -11.60 2.18
N ILE A 254 -9.97 -11.56 1.28
CA ILE A 254 -9.02 -10.45 1.16
C ILE A 254 -9.75 -9.13 0.89
N TRP A 255 -10.68 -9.11 -0.07
CA TRP A 255 -11.43 -7.91 -0.41
C TRP A 255 -12.46 -7.54 0.66
N SER A 256 -13.03 -8.53 1.36
CA SER A 256 -13.90 -8.30 2.52
C SER A 256 -13.13 -7.66 3.67
N TYR A 257 -11.92 -8.14 3.95
CA TYR A 257 -11.01 -7.51 4.90
C TYR A 257 -10.64 -6.10 4.45
N ALA A 258 -10.17 -5.92 3.20
CA ALA A 258 -9.83 -4.60 2.67
C ALA A 258 -10.97 -3.59 2.79
N TYR A 259 -12.20 -4.03 2.53
CA TYR A 259 -13.39 -3.21 2.72
C TYR A 259 -13.63 -2.90 4.19
N LEU A 260 -13.55 -3.90 5.09
CA LEU A 260 -13.71 -3.75 6.54
C LEU A 260 -12.79 -2.65 7.11
N VAL A 261 -11.53 -2.61 6.67
CA VAL A 261 -10.53 -1.62 7.12
C VAL A 261 -10.58 -0.27 6.39
N GLY A 262 -11.58 -0.06 5.52
CA GLY A 262 -11.83 1.22 4.87
C GLY A 262 -11.04 1.48 3.60
N LEU A 263 -10.59 0.43 2.89
CA LEU A 263 -9.93 0.53 1.57
C LEU A 263 -8.73 1.50 1.54
N GLN A 264 -7.93 1.53 2.61
CA GLN A 264 -6.73 2.36 2.65
C GLN A 264 -5.76 1.99 1.51
N PRO A 265 -5.05 2.96 0.88
CA PRO A 265 -4.20 2.69 -0.28
C PRO A 265 -3.19 1.54 -0.12
N PRO A 266 -2.47 1.40 1.02
CA PRO A 266 -1.60 0.25 1.27
C PRO A 266 -2.30 -1.10 1.20
N VAL A 267 -3.54 -1.16 1.68
CA VAL A 267 -4.37 -2.37 1.77
C VAL A 267 -4.93 -2.74 0.39
N VAL A 268 -5.43 -1.75 -0.35
CA VAL A 268 -5.92 -1.95 -1.73
C VAL A 268 -4.81 -2.45 -2.63
N ARG A 269 -3.60 -1.87 -2.54
CA ARG A 269 -2.44 -2.37 -3.29
C ARG A 269 -2.16 -3.83 -2.97
N ALA A 270 -2.08 -4.17 -1.68
CA ALA A 270 -1.79 -5.54 -1.26
C ALA A 270 -2.89 -6.52 -1.68
N ALA A 271 -4.17 -6.12 -1.63
CA ALA A 271 -5.29 -6.92 -2.12
C ALA A 271 -5.22 -7.16 -3.63
N LEU A 272 -4.84 -6.14 -4.42
CA LEU A 272 -4.61 -6.27 -5.86
C LEU A 272 -3.44 -7.22 -6.15
N MET A 273 -2.29 -7.03 -5.49
CA MET A 273 -1.13 -7.91 -5.65
C MET A 273 -1.44 -9.36 -5.25
N ALA A 274 -2.17 -9.56 -4.15
CA ALA A 274 -2.61 -10.89 -3.73
C ALA A 274 -3.59 -11.49 -4.76
N SER A 275 -4.51 -10.71 -5.32
CA SER A 275 -5.42 -11.17 -6.37
C SER A 275 -4.67 -11.61 -7.63
N LEU A 276 -3.66 -10.83 -8.06
CA LEU A 276 -2.79 -11.18 -9.20
C LEU A 276 -1.98 -12.44 -8.91
N TYR A 277 -1.49 -12.60 -7.68
CA TYR A 277 -0.80 -13.81 -7.23
C TYR A 277 -1.71 -15.04 -7.27
N LEU A 278 -2.94 -14.94 -6.76
CA LEU A 278 -3.91 -16.04 -6.80
C LEU A 278 -4.27 -16.41 -8.24
N ALA A 279 -4.44 -15.42 -9.12
CA ALA A 279 -4.68 -15.63 -10.54
C ALA A 279 -3.48 -16.29 -11.27
N ALA A 280 -2.25 -15.90 -10.93
CA ALA A 280 -1.04 -16.53 -11.46
C ALA A 280 -0.95 -18.00 -11.04
N ARG A 281 -1.23 -18.30 -9.77
CA ARG A 281 -1.29 -19.69 -9.26
C ARG A 281 -2.37 -20.51 -9.94
N TRP A 282 -3.55 -19.94 -10.16
CA TRP A 282 -4.63 -20.62 -10.86
C TRP A 282 -4.23 -21.06 -12.27
N ARG A 283 -3.41 -20.23 -12.95
CA ARG A 283 -2.87 -20.49 -14.29
C ARG A 283 -1.53 -21.24 -14.31
N GLY A 284 -1.00 -21.65 -13.16
CA GLY A 284 0.31 -22.32 -13.06
C GLY A 284 1.51 -21.44 -13.49
N ARG A 285 1.36 -20.10 -13.46
CA ARG A 285 2.42 -19.17 -13.84
C ARG A 285 3.36 -18.87 -12.68
N PRO A 286 4.64 -18.57 -12.94
CA PRO A 286 5.58 -18.15 -11.91
C PRO A 286 5.15 -16.82 -11.28
N ARG A 287 5.58 -16.61 -10.04
CA ARG A 287 5.32 -15.38 -9.28
C ARG A 287 6.24 -14.29 -9.78
N ASP A 288 5.68 -13.11 -10.07
CA ASP A 288 6.44 -11.93 -10.44
C ASP A 288 5.95 -10.73 -9.60
N PRO A 289 6.61 -10.45 -8.46
CA PRO A 289 6.20 -9.38 -7.56
C PRO A 289 6.35 -7.99 -8.17
N VAL A 290 7.29 -7.81 -9.10
CA VAL A 290 7.52 -6.52 -9.79
C VAL A 290 6.36 -6.24 -10.73
N THR A 291 5.99 -7.21 -11.57
CA THR A 291 4.81 -7.07 -12.45
C THR A 291 3.53 -6.91 -11.62
N ALA A 292 3.37 -7.64 -10.51
CA ALA A 292 2.20 -7.49 -9.65
C ALA A 292 2.09 -6.10 -9.02
N LEU A 293 3.22 -5.54 -8.55
CA LEU A 293 3.28 -4.19 -8.03
C LEU A 293 2.91 -3.17 -9.11
N LEU A 294 3.53 -3.27 -10.29
CA LEU A 294 3.29 -2.35 -11.39
C LEU A 294 1.83 -2.31 -11.81
N TRP A 295 1.20 -3.48 -12.01
CA TRP A 295 -0.22 -3.55 -12.35
C TRP A 295 -1.13 -3.07 -11.22
N SER A 296 -0.75 -3.27 -9.96
CA SER A 296 -1.51 -2.70 -8.84
C SER A 296 -1.46 -1.17 -8.83
N VAL A 297 -0.30 -0.57 -9.07
CA VAL A 297 -0.12 0.89 -9.17
C VAL A 297 -0.91 1.46 -10.35
N VAL A 298 -0.79 0.83 -11.54
CA VAL A 298 -1.55 1.21 -12.74
C VAL A 298 -3.05 1.15 -12.47
N ALA A 299 -3.56 0.06 -11.90
CA ALA A 299 -4.98 -0.09 -11.60
C ALA A 299 -5.48 0.97 -10.61
N MET A 300 -4.71 1.25 -9.56
CA MET A 300 -5.06 2.26 -8.55
C MET A 300 -5.11 3.67 -9.14
N ILE A 301 -4.10 4.07 -9.93
CA ILE A 301 -4.06 5.38 -10.59
C ILE A 301 -5.13 5.49 -11.68
N ALA A 302 -5.41 4.39 -12.40
CA ALA A 302 -6.45 4.36 -13.41
C ALA A 302 -7.86 4.56 -12.81
N VAL A 303 -8.11 4.05 -11.60
CA VAL A 303 -9.37 4.27 -10.89
C VAL A 303 -9.41 5.69 -10.31
N GLU A 304 -8.42 6.05 -9.50
CA GLU A 304 -8.37 7.33 -8.79
C GLU A 304 -6.99 8.00 -8.99
N PRO A 305 -6.84 8.89 -9.98
CA PRO A 305 -5.56 9.52 -10.28
C PRO A 305 -5.00 10.35 -9.13
N ALA A 306 -5.86 10.92 -8.27
CA ALA A 306 -5.41 11.69 -7.11
C ALA A 306 -4.60 10.85 -6.11
N ILE A 307 -4.74 9.51 -6.13
CA ILE A 307 -4.02 8.60 -5.23
C ILE A 307 -2.50 8.69 -5.40
N ARG A 308 -2.00 9.19 -6.54
CA ARG A 308 -0.55 9.39 -6.77
C ARG A 308 0.06 10.45 -5.84
N PHE A 309 -0.77 11.35 -5.30
CA PHE A 309 -0.37 12.35 -4.31
C PHE A 309 -0.56 11.89 -2.85
N ASP A 310 -1.16 10.73 -2.64
CA ASP A 310 -1.35 10.17 -1.30
C ASP A 310 -0.02 9.62 -0.76
N VAL A 311 0.39 10.11 0.41
CA VAL A 311 1.66 9.75 1.05
C VAL A 311 1.68 8.27 1.45
N ALA A 312 0.56 7.72 1.92
CA ALA A 312 0.49 6.32 2.31
C ALA A 312 0.62 5.40 1.09
N PHE A 313 0.03 5.78 -0.04
CA PHE A 313 0.24 5.11 -1.32
C PHE A 313 1.72 5.14 -1.75
N GLN A 314 2.32 6.33 -1.80
CA GLN A 314 3.72 6.51 -2.23
C GLN A 314 4.70 5.72 -1.36
N LEU A 315 4.63 5.87 -0.02
CA LEU A 315 5.49 5.16 0.92
C LEU A 315 5.36 3.64 0.75
N SER A 316 4.15 3.17 0.54
CA SER A 316 3.85 1.74 0.52
C SER A 316 4.19 1.10 -0.83
N ALA A 317 3.99 1.81 -1.94
CA ALA A 317 4.46 1.41 -3.27
C ALA A 317 6.00 1.37 -3.31
N LEU A 318 6.67 2.38 -2.79
CA LEU A 318 8.13 2.48 -2.76
C LEU A 318 8.77 1.39 -1.88
N SER A 319 8.23 1.16 -0.68
CA SER A 319 8.66 0.07 0.18
C SER A 319 8.51 -1.29 -0.52
N THR A 320 7.37 -1.51 -1.19
CA THR A 320 7.13 -2.75 -1.93
C THR A 320 8.04 -2.89 -3.15
N ALA A 321 8.37 -1.79 -3.84
CA ALA A 321 9.30 -1.79 -4.97
C ALA A 321 10.70 -2.19 -4.50
N ALA A 322 11.18 -1.61 -3.40
CA ALA A 322 12.46 -1.96 -2.81
C ALA A 322 12.53 -3.46 -2.45
N LEU A 323 11.47 -4.01 -1.82
CA LEU A 323 11.38 -5.45 -1.53
C LEU A 323 11.33 -6.31 -2.79
N ALA A 324 10.55 -5.93 -3.80
CA ALA A 324 10.37 -6.71 -5.02
C ALA A 324 11.66 -6.76 -5.86
N LEU A 325 12.42 -5.66 -5.90
CA LEU A 325 13.65 -5.53 -6.68
C LEU A 325 14.86 -6.14 -5.98
N LEU A 326 14.98 -5.99 -4.66
CA LEU A 326 16.17 -6.39 -3.88
C LEU A 326 15.98 -7.68 -3.08
N GLY A 327 14.72 -8.07 -2.81
CA GLY A 327 14.38 -9.27 -2.05
C GLY A 327 15.00 -10.56 -2.59
N PRO A 328 14.94 -10.85 -3.91
CA PRO A 328 15.54 -12.06 -4.48
C PRO A 328 17.05 -12.18 -4.25
N GLN A 329 17.78 -11.05 -4.24
CA GLN A 329 19.22 -11.00 -4.01
C GLN A 329 19.52 -11.15 -2.52
N ILE A 330 18.72 -10.51 -1.65
CA ILE A 330 18.83 -10.63 -0.19
C ILE A 330 18.53 -12.08 0.25
N ALA A 331 17.61 -12.77 -0.42
CA ALA A 331 17.25 -14.16 -0.13
C ALA A 331 18.38 -15.18 -0.37
N ARG A 332 19.47 -14.76 -1.04
CA ARG A 332 20.68 -15.61 -1.22
C ARG A 332 21.53 -15.70 0.05
N TYR A 333 21.33 -14.79 1.00
CA TYR A 333 22.04 -14.78 2.27
C TYR A 333 21.27 -15.58 3.33
N PRO A 334 21.96 -16.04 4.40
CA PRO A 334 21.32 -16.63 5.57
C PRO A 334 20.11 -15.82 6.06
N ALA A 335 19.07 -16.52 6.54
CA ALA A 335 17.80 -15.91 6.94
C ALA A 335 17.96 -14.78 7.98
N TRP A 336 18.94 -14.89 8.88
CA TRP A 336 19.23 -13.85 9.87
C TRP A 336 19.77 -12.56 9.25
N ILE A 337 20.52 -12.63 8.15
CA ILE A 337 20.94 -11.45 7.38
C ILE A 337 19.72 -10.84 6.69
N GLY A 338 18.89 -11.67 6.06
CA GLY A 338 17.65 -11.23 5.43
C GLY A 338 16.72 -10.50 6.40
N ALA A 339 16.61 -10.98 7.64
CA ALA A 339 15.80 -10.36 8.69
C ALA A 339 16.24 -8.93 9.06
N ILE A 340 17.53 -8.59 8.86
CA ILE A 340 18.10 -7.27 9.15
C ILE A 340 18.09 -6.38 7.90
N VAL A 341 18.58 -6.93 6.78
CA VAL A 341 18.79 -6.19 5.54
C VAL A 341 17.46 -5.81 4.89
N LEU A 342 16.45 -6.66 4.96
CA LEU A 342 15.18 -6.44 4.28
C LEU A 342 14.38 -5.27 4.88
N PRO A 343 14.19 -5.15 6.22
CA PRO A 343 13.61 -3.95 6.84
C PRO A 343 14.49 -2.71 6.66
N GLY A 344 15.81 -2.84 6.73
CA GLY A 344 16.73 -1.73 6.49
C GLY A 344 16.57 -1.15 5.08
N THR A 345 16.48 -2.03 4.07
CA THR A 345 16.30 -1.67 2.66
C THR A 345 15.02 -0.88 2.44
N THR A 346 13.89 -1.33 2.98
CA THR A 346 12.62 -0.61 2.83
C THR A 346 12.66 0.73 3.56
N ARG A 347 13.26 0.76 4.75
CA ARG A 347 13.38 1.98 5.55
C ARG A 347 14.21 3.04 4.84
N LEU A 348 15.35 2.64 4.28
CA LEU A 348 16.20 3.52 3.48
C LEU A 348 15.44 4.05 2.27
N ALA A 349 14.74 3.17 1.54
CA ALA A 349 13.93 3.57 0.38
C ALA A 349 12.87 4.61 0.75
N VAL A 350 12.14 4.45 1.86
CA VAL A 350 11.09 5.42 2.24
C VAL A 350 11.61 6.64 3.00
N SER A 351 12.86 6.63 3.47
CA SER A 351 13.38 7.67 4.37
C SER A 351 13.36 9.09 3.81
N PRO A 352 13.72 9.37 2.53
CA PRO A 352 13.65 10.73 1.98
C PRO A 352 12.22 11.28 1.96
N LEU A 353 11.24 10.43 1.64
CA LEU A 353 9.82 10.79 1.64
C LEU A 353 9.28 10.99 3.06
N LEU A 354 9.72 10.17 4.02
CA LEU A 354 9.37 10.36 5.43
C LEU A 354 9.92 11.69 5.98
N LEU A 355 11.17 12.00 5.66
CA LEU A 355 11.79 13.26 6.05
C LEU A 355 11.06 14.46 5.44
N HIS A 356 10.69 14.39 4.17
CA HIS A 356 9.94 15.45 3.48
C HIS A 356 8.57 15.72 4.13
N TRP A 357 7.76 14.67 4.39
CA TRP A 357 6.38 14.82 4.84
C TRP A 357 6.20 14.90 6.36
N PHE A 358 7.10 14.30 7.12
CA PHE A 358 6.98 14.20 8.58
C PHE A 358 8.06 14.98 9.31
N GLY A 359 9.14 15.37 8.63
CA GLY A 359 10.21 16.17 9.21
C GLY A 359 10.92 15.48 10.37
N ALA A 360 10.77 14.17 10.55
CA ALA A 360 11.30 13.42 11.70
C ALA A 360 11.85 12.06 11.27
N TYR A 361 13.05 11.73 11.75
CA TYR A 361 13.65 10.41 11.58
C TYR A 361 14.19 9.90 12.91
N SER A 362 13.77 8.69 13.28
CA SER A 362 14.29 7.98 14.45
C SER A 362 15.45 7.10 14.03
N LEU A 363 16.62 7.34 14.63
CA LEU A 363 17.83 6.55 14.40
C LEU A 363 17.77 5.19 15.12
N VAL A 364 16.93 5.07 16.16
CA VAL A 364 16.68 3.81 16.86
C VAL A 364 15.74 2.88 16.06
N ALA A 365 15.00 3.44 15.10
CA ALA A 365 13.99 2.70 14.34
C ALA A 365 14.49 1.39 13.71
N PRO A 366 15.68 1.29 13.07
CA PRO A 366 16.13 0.02 12.49
C PRO A 366 16.23 -1.11 13.53
N VAL A 367 16.79 -0.81 14.70
CA VAL A 367 16.93 -1.78 15.80
C VAL A 367 15.56 -2.13 16.39
N ALA A 368 14.72 -1.12 16.64
CA ALA A 368 13.37 -1.34 17.15
C ALA A 368 12.52 -2.21 16.20
N ASN A 369 12.60 -1.97 14.89
CA ASN A 369 11.90 -2.76 13.87
C ASN A 369 12.38 -4.22 13.84
N LEU A 370 13.68 -4.46 13.97
CA LEU A 370 14.24 -5.81 14.03
C LEU A 370 13.71 -6.59 15.23
N LEU A 371 13.67 -5.96 16.41
CA LEU A 371 13.18 -6.58 17.65
C LEU A 371 11.66 -6.84 17.62
N VAL A 372 10.90 -5.94 16.98
CA VAL A 372 9.44 -6.03 16.91
C VAL A 372 8.96 -6.97 15.80
N GLY A 373 9.70 -7.08 14.69
CA GLY A 373 9.30 -7.82 13.49
C GLY A 373 8.71 -9.22 13.76
N PRO A 374 9.37 -10.09 14.55
CA PRO A 374 8.85 -11.43 14.88
C PRO A 374 7.52 -11.43 15.65
N ALA A 375 7.20 -10.36 16.38
CA ALA A 375 6.01 -10.27 17.21
C ALA A 375 4.77 -9.73 16.46
N VAL A 376 4.95 -8.96 15.39
CA VAL A 376 3.84 -8.34 14.65
C VAL A 376 2.88 -9.38 14.05
N ALA A 377 3.41 -10.43 13.42
CA ALA A 377 2.58 -11.47 12.83
C ALA A 377 1.77 -12.26 13.89
N PRO A 378 2.35 -12.69 15.03
CA PRO A 378 1.59 -13.21 16.16
C PRO A 378 0.50 -12.27 16.71
N VAL A 379 0.78 -10.96 16.85
CA VAL A 379 -0.24 -9.97 17.27
C VAL A 379 -1.42 -9.96 16.30
N MET A 380 -1.13 -9.87 15.00
CA MET A 380 -2.15 -9.87 13.95
C MET A 380 -2.95 -11.19 13.95
N ALA A 381 -2.27 -12.34 14.01
CA ALA A 381 -2.90 -13.64 14.03
C ALA A 381 -3.79 -13.83 15.27
N GLY A 382 -3.32 -13.43 16.45
CA GLY A 382 -4.10 -13.43 17.69
C GLY A 382 -5.35 -12.56 17.57
N GLY A 383 -5.23 -11.35 17.03
CA GLY A 383 -6.38 -10.46 16.77
C GLY A 383 -7.41 -11.07 15.81
N VAL A 384 -6.95 -11.70 14.72
CA VAL A 384 -7.84 -12.43 13.79
C VAL A 384 -8.54 -13.59 14.48
N LEU A 385 -7.84 -14.35 15.33
CA LEU A 385 -8.42 -15.46 16.08
C LEU A 385 -9.45 -14.99 17.11
N VAL A 386 -9.18 -13.89 17.82
CA VAL A 386 -10.16 -13.25 18.73
C VAL A 386 -11.41 -12.82 17.95
N ALA A 387 -11.23 -12.15 16.81
CA ALA A 387 -12.33 -11.72 15.95
C ALA A 387 -13.17 -12.93 15.47
N ALA A 388 -12.52 -13.99 14.99
CA ALA A 388 -13.20 -15.20 14.52
C ALA A 388 -13.91 -15.95 15.66
N ALA A 389 -13.27 -16.12 16.81
CA ALA A 389 -13.84 -16.80 17.96
C ALA A 389 -15.01 -16.03 18.58
N SER A 390 -14.97 -14.69 18.50
CA SER A 390 -16.06 -13.83 18.99
C SER A 390 -17.39 -14.05 18.26
N LEU A 391 -17.35 -14.58 17.03
CA LEU A 391 -18.55 -14.97 16.28
C LEU A 391 -19.17 -16.28 16.78
N ALA A 392 -18.38 -17.15 17.40
CA ALA A 392 -18.82 -18.45 17.88
C ALA A 392 -19.16 -18.44 19.38
N HIS A 393 -18.24 -17.97 20.23
CA HIS A 393 -18.41 -17.98 21.69
C HIS A 393 -17.52 -16.92 22.39
N PRO A 394 -18.07 -16.00 23.19
CA PRO A 394 -17.30 -14.93 23.84
C PRO A 394 -16.11 -15.41 24.70
N VAL A 395 -16.29 -16.47 25.50
CA VAL A 395 -15.23 -16.99 26.39
C VAL A 395 -14.04 -17.58 25.61
N ALA A 396 -14.30 -18.11 24.40
CA ALA A 396 -13.24 -18.60 23.53
C ALA A 396 -12.39 -17.44 22.97
N ALA A 397 -12.98 -16.26 22.79
CA ALA A 397 -12.25 -15.08 22.37
C ALA A 397 -11.28 -14.59 23.45
N ASP A 398 -11.70 -14.58 24.72
CA ASP A 398 -10.88 -14.12 25.85
C ASP A 398 -9.63 -14.99 26.06
N THR A 399 -9.79 -16.31 25.98
CA THR A 399 -8.67 -17.25 26.07
C THR A 399 -7.68 -17.10 24.91
N LEU A 400 -8.17 -16.85 23.69
CA LEU A 400 -7.32 -16.60 22.53
C LEU A 400 -6.65 -15.22 22.56
N GLY A 401 -7.19 -14.27 23.34
CA GLY A 401 -6.62 -12.93 23.51
C GLY A 401 -5.20 -12.94 24.07
N VAL A 402 -4.83 -13.97 24.85
CA VAL A 402 -3.46 -14.17 25.34
C VAL A 402 -2.45 -14.28 24.20
N LEU A 403 -2.83 -14.86 23.05
CA LEU A 403 -1.98 -15.01 21.87
C LEU A 403 -1.61 -13.67 21.24
N ALA A 404 -2.48 -12.66 21.35
CA ALA A 404 -2.18 -11.29 20.93
C ALA A 404 -1.48 -10.49 22.05
N TRP A 405 -1.85 -10.75 23.30
CA TRP A 405 -1.35 -10.00 24.46
C TRP A 405 0.16 -10.12 24.65
N LEU A 406 0.70 -11.33 24.74
CA LEU A 406 2.12 -11.55 25.03
C LEU A 406 3.04 -10.88 23.97
N PRO A 407 2.87 -11.15 22.66
CA PRO A 407 3.68 -10.48 21.65
C PRO A 407 3.36 -8.98 21.56
N GLY A 408 2.12 -8.56 21.80
CA GLY A 408 1.76 -7.13 21.80
C GLY A 408 2.43 -6.35 22.92
N ARG A 409 2.52 -6.94 24.12
CA ARG A 409 3.25 -6.37 25.26
C ARG A 409 4.74 -6.24 24.97
N TRP A 410 5.33 -7.22 24.28
CA TRP A 410 6.71 -7.11 23.80
C TRP A 410 6.90 -5.90 22.88
N VAL A 411 6.00 -5.72 21.90
CA VAL A 411 6.09 -4.58 20.98
C VAL A 411 6.02 -3.24 21.71
N VAL A 412 5.06 -3.09 22.63
CA VAL A 412 4.92 -1.85 23.41
C VAL A 412 6.15 -1.59 24.27
N TRP A 413 6.66 -2.64 24.94
CA TRP A 413 7.88 -2.52 25.74
C TRP A 413 9.09 -2.08 24.91
N VAL A 414 9.30 -2.65 23.72
CA VAL A 414 10.38 -2.21 22.81
C VAL A 414 10.22 -0.75 22.42
N ALA A 415 8.99 -0.29 22.13
CA ALA A 415 8.73 1.11 21.81
C ALA A 415 9.07 2.04 22.99
N GLU A 416 8.66 1.67 24.21
CA GLU A 416 8.95 2.44 25.43
C GLU A 416 10.45 2.50 25.76
N VAL A 417 11.18 1.40 25.57
CA VAL A 417 12.64 1.36 25.78
C VAL A 417 13.35 2.21 24.73
N ALA A 418 12.98 2.06 23.45
CA ALA A 418 13.57 2.83 22.35
C ALA A 418 13.33 4.35 22.52
N ALA A 419 12.17 4.73 23.06
CA ALA A 419 11.82 6.14 23.31
C ALA A 419 12.69 6.81 24.39
N ARG A 420 13.29 6.03 25.30
CA ARG A 420 14.15 6.56 26.37
C ARG A 420 15.59 6.83 25.93
N VAL A 421 15.98 6.45 24.71
CA VAL A 421 17.36 6.61 24.21
C VAL A 421 17.60 8.06 23.79
N PRO A 422 18.42 8.84 24.53
CA PRO A 422 18.60 10.27 24.27
C PRO A 422 19.29 10.53 22.92
N GLY A 423 18.84 11.57 22.20
CA GLY A 423 19.52 12.08 20.99
C GLY A 423 19.39 11.23 19.71
N LEU A 424 18.85 10.00 19.82
CA LEU A 424 18.57 9.08 18.70
C LEU A 424 17.07 8.96 18.39
N ALA A 425 16.21 9.33 19.34
CA ALA A 425 14.77 9.43 19.16
C ALA A 425 14.41 10.78 18.50
N GLY A 426 13.83 10.72 17.30
CA GLY A 426 13.13 11.86 16.69
C GLY A 426 13.97 13.08 16.33
N ARG A 427 15.06 12.92 15.55
CA ARG A 427 15.75 14.08 14.97
C ARG A 427 14.90 14.71 13.87
N THR A 428 14.76 16.03 13.92
CA THR A 428 14.01 16.77 12.92
C THR A 428 14.90 17.25 11.78
N LEU A 429 14.68 16.72 10.58
CA LEU A 429 15.28 17.17 9.33
C LEU A 429 14.14 17.25 8.31
N SER A 430 13.98 18.40 7.66
CA SER A 430 12.90 18.63 6.68
C SER A 430 13.52 19.08 5.35
N PRO A 431 14.01 18.14 4.50
CA PRO A 431 14.54 18.47 3.18
C PRO A 431 13.45 19.05 2.26
N SER A 432 13.84 19.94 1.36
CA SER A 432 12.97 20.44 0.29
C SER A 432 12.55 19.32 -0.66
N ALA A 433 11.47 19.52 -1.41
CA ALA A 433 10.98 18.54 -2.40
C ALA A 433 12.08 18.18 -3.41
N ASP A 434 12.81 19.18 -3.91
CA ASP A 434 13.90 19.00 -4.88
C ASP A 434 15.03 18.17 -4.29
N ALA A 435 15.41 18.43 -3.03
CA ALA A 435 16.43 17.64 -2.34
C ALA A 435 16.00 16.17 -2.20
N THR A 436 14.73 15.91 -1.89
CA THR A 436 14.17 14.56 -1.82
C THR A 436 14.21 13.86 -3.18
N VAL A 437 13.86 14.55 -4.27
CA VAL A 437 13.94 14.01 -5.64
C VAL A 437 15.38 13.68 -6.02
N LEU A 438 16.32 14.58 -5.74
CA LEU A 438 17.74 14.37 -6.04
C LEU A 438 18.31 13.16 -5.30
N VAL A 439 17.92 12.95 -4.04
CA VAL A 439 18.32 11.74 -3.28
C VAL A 439 17.76 10.48 -3.95
N TYR A 440 16.50 10.51 -4.41
CA TYR A 440 15.91 9.37 -5.11
C TYR A 440 16.58 9.10 -6.46
N LEU A 441 16.96 10.13 -7.21
CA LEU A 441 17.69 9.95 -8.46
C LEU A 441 19.09 9.39 -8.20
N GLY A 442 19.80 9.94 -7.20
CA GLY A 442 21.15 9.52 -6.82
C GLY A 442 21.23 8.08 -6.30
N VAL A 443 20.18 7.58 -5.64
CA VAL A 443 20.15 6.20 -5.10
C VAL A 443 19.42 5.23 -6.03
N GLY A 444 18.30 5.66 -6.61
CA GLY A 444 17.43 4.82 -7.43
C GLY A 444 18.04 4.42 -8.76
N VAL A 445 18.73 5.34 -9.46
CA VAL A 445 19.37 5.03 -10.75
C VAL A 445 20.47 3.97 -10.61
N PRO A 446 21.41 4.06 -9.64
CA PRO A 446 22.38 2.99 -9.40
C PRO A 446 21.73 1.65 -9.05
N ILE A 447 20.66 1.63 -8.23
CA ILE A 447 19.96 0.39 -7.88
C ILE A 447 19.32 -0.25 -9.11
N LEU A 448 18.64 0.53 -9.95
CA LEU A 448 18.02 0.03 -11.17
C LEU A 448 19.07 -0.47 -12.16
N TRP A 449 20.19 0.24 -12.29
CA TRP A 449 21.32 -0.16 -13.12
C TRP A 449 21.96 -1.47 -12.63
N TRP A 450 22.21 -1.59 -11.33
CA TRP A 450 22.73 -2.80 -10.70
C TRP A 450 21.74 -3.97 -10.83
N TRP A 451 20.45 -3.72 -10.62
CA TRP A 451 19.39 -4.70 -10.78
C TRP A 451 19.33 -5.23 -12.21
N HIS A 452 19.37 -4.33 -13.20
CA HIS A 452 19.41 -4.70 -14.62
C HIS A 452 20.64 -5.58 -14.92
N ARG A 453 21.82 -5.23 -14.42
CA ARG A 453 23.05 -6.03 -14.64
C ARG A 453 23.05 -7.39 -13.94
N THR A 454 22.40 -7.52 -12.79
CA THR A 454 22.39 -8.77 -12.01
C THR A 454 21.26 -9.72 -12.40
N THR A 455 20.19 -9.22 -13.02
CA THR A 455 19.09 -10.02 -13.58
C THR A 455 19.27 -10.34 -15.05
N ALA A 456 20.01 -9.50 -15.79
CA ALA A 456 20.58 -9.86 -17.09
C ALA A 456 21.80 -10.76 -16.89
N VAL A 457 21.56 -12.02 -16.49
CA VAL A 457 22.56 -13.07 -16.77
C VAL A 457 22.57 -13.26 -18.30
N PRO A 458 23.75 -13.27 -18.94
CA PRO A 458 23.86 -13.30 -20.40
C PRO A 458 23.25 -14.59 -20.96
N LEU A 459 22.68 -14.53 -22.17
CA LEU A 459 22.63 -15.74 -23.00
C LEU A 459 24.04 -16.32 -23.02
N PRO A 460 24.27 -17.60 -22.67
CA PRO A 460 25.59 -18.17 -22.85
C PRO A 460 25.93 -18.07 -24.34
N GLU A 461 26.96 -17.28 -24.66
CA GLU A 461 27.48 -17.06 -26.01
C GLU A 461 27.94 -18.37 -26.68
N GLY A 462 27.98 -19.49 -25.94
CA GLY A 462 28.28 -20.84 -26.45
C GLY A 462 27.12 -21.62 -27.06
N LEU A 463 25.88 -21.10 -27.14
CA LEU A 463 24.73 -21.82 -27.73
C LEU A 463 24.08 -21.08 -28.93
N LEU A 464 24.68 -19.98 -29.36
CA LEU A 464 24.36 -19.26 -30.61
C LEU A 464 25.30 -19.63 -31.77
N LEU A 465 26.19 -20.61 -31.56
CA LEU A 465 27.14 -21.13 -32.57
C LEU A 465 26.81 -22.55 -33.06
N LEU A 466 25.64 -23.12 -32.71
CA LEU A 466 25.20 -24.42 -33.25
C LEU A 466 23.82 -24.30 -33.90
N ALA A 467 23.80 -23.71 -35.09
CA ALA A 467 23.04 -24.09 -36.29
C ALA A 467 22.87 -22.85 -37.19
N PRO A 468 23.12 -22.93 -38.52
CA PRO A 468 22.82 -24.09 -39.36
C PRO A 468 23.89 -24.38 -40.45
N GLU A 469 24.56 -25.53 -40.37
CA GLU A 469 25.18 -26.19 -41.53
C GLU A 469 24.85 -27.69 -41.43
N ALA A 470 23.67 -28.04 -41.93
CA ALA A 470 23.29 -29.40 -42.30
C ALA A 470 22.03 -29.32 -43.18
N ALA A 471 22.17 -28.64 -44.31
CA ALA A 471 21.32 -28.84 -45.48
C ALA A 471 22.22 -29.40 -46.57
N GLU A 472 22.72 -30.61 -46.39
CA GLU A 472 23.25 -31.47 -47.45
C GLU A 472 23.53 -32.86 -46.88
N LEU A 473 23.21 -33.89 -47.68
CA LEU A 473 23.34 -35.33 -47.43
C LEU A 473 22.24 -35.89 -46.50
N GLY A 474 21.28 -36.70 -46.97
CA GLY A 474 21.33 -37.68 -48.04
C GLY A 474 20.66 -38.93 -47.48
N GLU A 475 19.72 -39.48 -48.23
CA GLU A 475 19.01 -40.73 -47.93
C GLU A 475 19.98 -41.84 -47.52
N GLU A 476 19.62 -42.65 -46.51
CA GLU A 476 19.64 -44.12 -46.64
C GLU A 476 19.03 -44.81 -45.42
N ASN A 477 18.02 -45.63 -45.71
CA ASN A 477 17.43 -46.66 -44.86
C ASN A 477 18.36 -47.88 -44.84
N PRO A 478 18.57 -48.54 -43.68
CA PRO A 478 18.51 -49.99 -43.74
C PRO A 478 17.84 -50.61 -42.51
N SER A 479 16.64 -51.12 -42.73
CA SER A 479 16.30 -52.49 -42.34
C SER A 479 17.38 -53.47 -42.83
N GLN A 480 17.77 -54.43 -41.97
CA GLN A 480 18.62 -55.62 -42.18
C GLN A 480 19.97 -55.57 -41.44
N ARG A 481 20.03 -56.25 -40.27
CA ARG A 481 20.81 -57.48 -40.04
C ARG A 481 20.79 -57.88 -38.55
N GLU A 482 19.97 -58.87 -38.24
CA GLU A 482 20.24 -59.93 -37.22
C GLU A 482 21.38 -60.86 -37.73
N PRO A 483 21.79 -61.93 -37.01
CA PRO A 483 21.84 -62.19 -35.56
C PRO A 483 23.22 -62.79 -35.11
N ALA A 484 23.43 -62.93 -33.79
CA ALA A 484 24.19 -64.03 -33.16
C ALA A 484 23.91 -64.06 -31.65
#